data_AF-D1C408-F1
#
_entry.id   AF-D1C408-F1
#
_cell.length_a   1.000
_cell.length_b   1.000
_cell.length_c   1.000
_cell.angle_alpha   90.00
_cell.angle_beta   90.00
_cell.angle_gamma   90.00
#
_symmetry.space_group_name_H-M   'P 1'
#
loop_
_entity.id
_entity.type
_entity.pdbx_description
1 polymer ?
#
loop_
_entity_poly.entity_id
_entity_poly.type
_entity_poly.pdbx_seq_one_letter_code
_entity_poly.pdbx_strand_id
1 'polypeptide(L)'
;MQPADRQSMISILQALYYLPTGIWPLVSLRTFMAVTGPKVDGWLVKTVGALITVVGGVLMLAGLRRRVSPEVRLLAVGSAAGLAAIDVVYVARRRISPIYLLDALGEVILIGAWVAAMRTDRRGRGRGVRRQLARIRRKKMRAVRA
;
A
#
# COMPACT_ATOMS: atom_id res chain seq x y z
N MET A 1 -9.59 -3.24 -16.88
CA MET A 1 -9.46 -2.43 -15.64
C MET A 1 -8.72 -1.15 -15.95
N GLN A 2 -9.30 0.02 -15.64
CA GLN A 2 -8.61 1.29 -15.76
C GLN A 2 -7.51 1.40 -14.68
N PRO A 3 -6.45 2.21 -14.87
CA PRO A 3 -5.36 2.34 -13.90
C PRO A 3 -5.82 2.79 -12.50
N ALA A 4 -6.85 3.65 -12.44
CA ALA A 4 -7.48 4.09 -11.19
C ALA A 4 -8.17 2.93 -10.45
N ASP A 5 -8.77 1.98 -11.19
CA ASP A 5 -9.42 0.80 -10.61
C ASP A 5 -8.41 -0.11 -9.93
N ARG A 6 -7.21 -0.26 -10.53
CA ARG A 6 -6.16 -1.12 -9.98
C ARG A 6 -5.58 -0.57 -8.68
N GLN A 7 -5.29 0.73 -8.61
CA GLN A 7 -4.79 1.35 -7.38
C GLN A 7 -5.84 1.28 -6.27
N SER A 8 -7.12 1.47 -6.60
CA SER A 8 -8.22 1.37 -5.66
C SER A 8 -8.34 -0.05 -5.10
N MET A 9 -8.25 -1.07 -5.96
CA MET A 9 -8.26 -2.47 -5.55
C MET A 9 -7.08 -2.82 -4.64
N ILE A 10 -5.86 -2.39 -4.98
CA ILE A 10 -4.67 -2.64 -4.13
C ILE A 10 -4.82 -1.93 -2.78
N SER A 11 -5.37 -0.71 -2.76
CA SER A 11 -5.67 0.03 -1.53
C SER A 11 -6.63 -0.76 -0.62
N ILE A 12 -7.69 -1.34 -1.19
CA ILE A 12 -8.64 -2.18 -0.43
C ILE A 12 -7.95 -3.45 0.08
N LEU A 13 -7.16 -4.12 -0.75
CA LEU A 13 -6.44 -5.35 -0.34
C LEU A 13 -5.48 -5.08 0.81
N GLN A 14 -4.72 -3.99 0.75
CA GLN A 14 -3.84 -3.58 1.85
C GLN A 14 -4.64 -3.21 3.11
N ALA A 15 -5.78 -2.54 2.96
CA ALA A 15 -6.65 -2.24 4.10
C ALA A 15 -7.19 -3.51 4.76
N LEU A 16 -7.57 -4.52 3.97
CA LEU A 16 -8.02 -5.83 4.48
C LEU A 16 -6.88 -6.61 5.15
N TYR A 17 -5.63 -6.30 4.83
CA TYR A 17 -4.47 -6.82 5.56
C TYR A 17 -4.24 -6.06 6.88
N TYR A 18 -4.27 -4.72 6.84
CA TYR A 18 -3.92 -3.85 7.96
C TYR A 18 -5.01 -3.78 9.05
N LEU A 19 -6.28 -3.78 8.68
CA LEU A 19 -7.36 -3.65 9.65
C LEU A 19 -7.38 -4.83 10.63
N PRO A 20 -7.38 -6.10 10.19
CA PRO A 20 -7.33 -7.22 11.13
C PRO A 20 -6.06 -7.21 11.99
N THR A 21 -4.88 -6.96 11.39
CA THR A 21 -3.61 -6.98 12.13
C THR A 21 -3.51 -5.85 13.15
N GLY A 22 -4.00 -4.65 12.82
CA GLY A 22 -4.01 -3.49 13.71
C GLY A 22 -5.07 -3.58 14.82
N ILE A 23 -6.26 -4.11 14.51
CA ILE A 23 -7.38 -4.21 15.47
C ILE A 23 -7.13 -5.33 16.48
N TRP A 24 -6.49 -6.43 16.08
CA TRP A 24 -6.27 -7.60 16.93
C TRP A 24 -5.67 -7.27 18.32
N PRO A 25 -4.54 -6.56 18.45
CA PRO A 25 -3.98 -6.25 19.78
C PRO A 25 -4.86 -5.31 20.61
N LEU A 26 -5.77 -4.56 19.99
CA LEU A 26 -6.73 -3.70 20.70
C LEU A 26 -7.87 -4.53 21.32
N VAL A 27 -8.36 -5.54 20.57
CA VAL A 27 -9.42 -6.44 21.03
C VAL A 27 -8.89 -7.45 22.04
N SER A 28 -7.75 -8.07 21.76
CA SER A 28 -7.17 -9.11 22.60
C SER A 28 -5.65 -9.18 22.45
N LEU A 29 -4.96 -8.39 23.26
CA LEU A 29 -3.50 -8.41 23.35
C LEU A 29 -2.95 -9.82 23.69
N ARG A 30 -3.70 -10.59 24.50
CA ARG A 30 -3.32 -11.97 24.88
C ARG A 30 -3.23 -12.88 23.66
N THR A 31 -4.26 -12.90 22.81
CA THR A 31 -4.27 -13.76 21.61
C THR A 31 -3.28 -13.28 20.56
N PHE A 32 -3.09 -11.96 20.45
CA PHE A 32 -2.06 -11.39 19.59
C PHE A 32 -0.65 -11.87 20.00
N MET A 33 -0.30 -11.79 21.28
CA MET A 33 1.00 -12.25 21.78
C MET A 33 1.13 -13.77 21.78
N ALA A 34 0.02 -14.52 21.83
CA ALA A 34 0.06 -15.98 21.69
C ALA A 34 0.58 -16.41 20.30
N VAL A 35 0.34 -15.60 19.26
CA VAL A 35 0.80 -15.85 17.89
C VAL A 35 2.13 -15.16 17.61
N THR A 36 2.27 -13.90 18.00
CA THR A 36 3.44 -13.07 17.67
C THR A 36 4.58 -13.16 18.68
N GLY A 37 4.37 -13.87 19.79
CA GLY A 37 5.31 -13.99 20.89
C GLY A 37 5.15 -12.89 21.96
N PRO A 38 5.73 -13.09 23.14
CA PRO A 38 5.59 -12.19 24.27
C PRO A 38 6.20 -10.81 23.99
N LYS A 39 5.53 -9.76 24.48
CA LYS A 39 5.96 -8.36 24.37
C LYS A 39 5.98 -7.74 25.76
N VAL A 40 7.06 -7.02 26.07
CA VAL A 40 7.24 -6.34 27.37
C VAL A 40 6.27 -5.16 27.46
N ASP A 41 6.25 -4.31 26.43
CA ASP A 41 5.46 -3.08 26.41
C ASP A 41 4.12 -3.26 25.70
N GLY A 42 3.13 -3.81 26.40
CA GLY A 42 1.78 -4.03 25.84
C GLY A 42 1.08 -2.75 25.38
N TRP A 43 1.36 -1.60 26.01
CA TRP A 43 0.81 -0.30 25.60
C TRP A 43 1.35 0.12 24.23
N LEU A 44 2.64 -0.15 23.95
CA LEU A 44 3.25 0.17 22.66
C LEU A 44 2.66 -0.68 21.53
N VAL A 45 2.40 -1.96 21.80
CA VAL A 45 1.72 -2.85 20.84
C VAL A 45 0.33 -2.30 20.47
N LYS A 46 -0.43 -1.84 21.46
CA LYS A 46 -1.74 -1.20 21.22
C LYS A 46 -1.61 0.10 20.43
N THR A 47 -0.63 0.94 20.74
CA THR A 47 -0.38 2.18 20.00
C THR A 47 -0.08 1.90 18.53
N VAL A 48 0.83 0.96 18.24
CA VAL A 48 1.15 0.56 16.87
C VAL A 48 -0.07 -0.04 16.18
N GLY A 49 -0.82 -0.91 16.86
CA GLY A 49 -2.06 -1.49 16.33
C GLY A 49 -3.11 -0.43 15.98
N ALA A 50 -3.29 0.58 16.83
CA ALA A 50 -4.18 1.71 16.55
C ALA A 50 -3.73 2.52 15.33
N LEU A 51 -2.43 2.80 15.20
CA LEU A 51 -1.89 3.50 14.03
C LEU A 51 -2.08 2.69 12.74
N ILE A 52 -1.78 1.39 12.75
CA ILE A 52 -2.00 0.49 11.59
C ILE A 52 -3.49 0.44 11.23
N THR A 53 -4.37 0.40 12.23
CA THR A 53 -5.83 0.45 12.02
C THR A 53 -6.25 1.75 11.32
N VAL A 54 -5.72 2.90 11.75
CA VAL A 54 -5.99 4.19 11.11
C VAL A 54 -5.50 4.21 9.66
N VAL A 55 -4.28 3.71 9.40
CA VAL A 55 -3.75 3.58 8.03
C VAL A 55 -4.68 2.69 7.19
N GLY A 56 -5.06 1.51 7.69
CA GLY A 56 -6.00 0.62 7.02
C GLY A 56 -7.34 1.30 6.72
N GLY A 57 -7.87 2.11 7.65
CA GLY A 57 -9.09 2.89 7.45
C GLY A 57 -8.97 3.92 6.32
N VAL A 58 -7.85 4.66 6.28
CA VAL A 58 -7.57 5.62 5.20
C VAL A 58 -7.50 4.90 3.84
N LEU A 59 -6.79 3.77 3.78
CA LEU A 59 -6.66 2.97 2.55
C LEU A 59 -7.99 2.38 2.09
N MET A 60 -8.82 1.91 3.03
CA MET A 60 -10.16 1.39 2.72
C MET A 60 -11.02 2.50 2.11
N LEU A 61 -11.09 3.67 2.76
CA LEU A 61 -11.89 4.81 2.30
C LEU A 61 -11.43 5.32 0.93
N ALA A 62 -10.11 5.43 0.72
CA ALA A 62 -9.55 5.86 -0.56
C ALA A 62 -9.89 4.88 -1.70
N GLY A 63 -9.79 3.58 -1.41
CA GLY A 63 -10.12 2.52 -2.36
C GLY A 63 -11.61 2.47 -2.70
N LEU A 64 -12.49 2.51 -1.70
CA LEU A 64 -13.95 2.51 -1.91
C LEU A 64 -14.42 3.74 -2.69
N ARG A 65 -13.83 4.92 -2.43
CA ARG A 65 -14.14 6.17 -3.15
C ARG A 65 -13.48 6.25 -4.53
N ARG A 66 -12.63 5.27 -4.88
CA ARG A 66 -11.80 5.27 -6.09
C ARG A 66 -10.95 6.54 -6.25
N ARG A 67 -10.46 7.08 -5.12
CA ARG A 67 -9.66 8.32 -5.05
C ARG A 67 -8.36 8.05 -4.33
N VAL A 68 -7.40 7.48 -5.06
CA VAL A 68 -6.05 7.20 -4.56
C VAL A 68 -5.12 8.36 -4.94
N SER A 69 -4.85 9.25 -3.99
CA SER A 69 -3.98 10.41 -4.17
C SER A 69 -2.48 10.04 -4.06
N PRO A 70 -1.54 10.92 -4.45
CA PRO A 70 -0.12 10.76 -4.15
C PRO A 70 0.19 10.50 -2.67
N GLU A 71 -0.51 11.20 -1.77
CA GLU A 71 -0.33 11.10 -0.32
C GLU A 71 -0.80 9.74 0.19
N VAL A 72 -1.93 9.24 -0.30
CA VAL A 72 -2.41 7.87 0.01
C VAL A 72 -1.42 6.82 -0.47
N ARG A 73 -0.81 7.00 -1.66
CA ARG A 73 0.23 6.09 -2.17
C ARG A 73 1.49 6.10 -1.31
N LEU A 74 1.90 7.28 -0.87
CA LEU A 74 3.03 7.44 0.05
C LEU A 74 2.74 6.76 1.38
N LEU A 75 1.53 6.96 1.94
CA LEU A 75 1.10 6.30 3.17
C LEU A 75 1.12 4.77 3.01
N ALA A 76 0.53 4.25 1.93
CA ALA A 76 0.46 2.83 1.65
C ALA A 76 1.85 2.17 1.53
N VAL A 77 2.73 2.71 0.68
CA VAL A 77 4.05 2.14 0.42
C VAL A 77 5.01 2.42 1.59
N GLY A 78 4.94 3.60 2.19
CA GLY A 78 5.79 4.01 3.29
C GLY A 78 5.54 3.20 4.56
N SER A 79 4.26 2.98 4.91
CA SER A 79 3.91 2.11 6.04
C SER A 79 4.38 0.67 5.79
N ALA A 80 4.12 0.12 4.61
CA ALA A 80 4.55 -1.24 4.28
C ALA A 80 6.08 -1.40 4.33
N ALA A 81 6.83 -0.44 3.77
CA ALA A 81 8.28 -0.45 3.80
C ALA A 81 8.83 -0.33 5.23
N GLY A 82 8.22 0.52 6.06
CA GLY A 82 8.60 0.68 7.46
C GLY A 82 8.38 -0.60 8.27
N LEU A 83 7.20 -1.22 8.14
CA LEU A 83 6.85 -2.47 8.83
C LEU A 83 7.78 -3.62 8.39
N ALA A 84 7.93 -3.83 7.09
CA ALA A 84 8.84 -4.85 6.55
C ALA A 84 10.30 -4.66 7.04
N ALA A 85 10.78 -3.41 7.07
CA ALA A 85 12.14 -3.12 7.53
C ALA A 85 12.32 -3.44 9.02
N ILE A 86 11.36 -3.05 9.86
CA ILE A 86 11.39 -3.37 11.31
C ILE A 86 11.39 -4.89 11.50
N ASP A 87 10.50 -5.61 10.83
CA ASP A 87 10.41 -7.06 10.95
C ASP A 87 11.72 -7.74 10.57
N VAL A 88 12.25 -7.45 9.38
CA VAL A 88 13.49 -8.05 8.90
C VAL A 88 14.67 -7.72 9.82
N VAL A 89 14.84 -6.44 10.20
CA VAL A 89 15.98 -6.01 11.02
C VAL A 89 15.93 -6.64 12.41
N TYR A 90 14.76 -6.65 13.07
CA TYR A 90 14.65 -7.16 14.42
C TYR A 90 14.59 -8.70 14.49
N VAL A 91 14.09 -9.37 13.45
CA VAL A 91 14.26 -10.84 13.32
C VAL A 91 15.74 -11.18 13.10
N ALA A 92 16.44 -10.49 12.20
CA ALA A 92 17.87 -10.73 11.96
C ALA A 92 18.72 -10.53 13.23
N ARG A 93 18.34 -9.56 14.07
CA ARG A 93 18.95 -9.33 15.40
C ARG A 93 18.47 -10.29 16.49
N ARG A 94 17.60 -11.26 16.16
CA ARG A 94 16.99 -12.24 17.09
C ARG A 94 16.28 -11.57 18.28
N ARG A 95 15.66 -10.41 18.05
CA ARG A 95 14.92 -9.65 19.08
C ARG A 95 13.42 -9.93 19.05
N ILE A 96 12.89 -10.38 17.92
CA ILE A 96 11.48 -10.76 17.75
C ILE A 96 11.38 -12.13 17.08
N SER A 97 10.22 -12.77 17.22
CA SER A 97 9.94 -14.10 16.66
C SER A 97 10.12 -14.14 15.13
N PRO A 98 10.66 -15.23 14.56
CA PRO A 98 10.75 -15.40 13.10
C PRO A 98 9.40 -15.34 12.37
N ILE A 99 8.27 -15.50 13.08
CA ILE A 99 6.93 -15.38 12.49
C ILE A 99 6.70 -14.02 11.80
N TYR A 100 7.40 -12.97 12.25
CA TYR A 100 7.34 -11.64 11.63
C TYR A 100 7.91 -11.60 10.20
N LEU A 101 8.68 -12.61 9.76
CA LEU A 101 9.08 -12.70 8.36
C LEU A 101 7.91 -13.00 7.42
N LEU A 102 6.84 -13.63 7.92
CA LEU A 102 5.61 -13.81 7.14
C LEU A 102 4.92 -12.46 6.91
N ASP A 103 4.94 -11.59 7.92
CA ASP A 103 4.40 -10.23 7.82
C ASP A 103 5.24 -9.39 6.84
N ALA A 104 6.56 -9.40 7.00
CA ALA A 104 7.49 -8.76 6.06
C ALA A 104 7.29 -9.23 4.61
N LEU A 105 7.04 -10.52 4.39
CA LEU A 105 6.74 -11.06 3.05
C LEU A 105 5.44 -10.47 2.49
N GLY A 106 4.38 -10.40 3.31
CA GLY A 106 3.12 -9.76 2.94
C GLY A 106 3.32 -8.29 2.55
N GLU A 107 4.07 -7.54 3.35
CA GLU A 107 4.39 -6.14 3.07
C GLU A 107 5.20 -5.95 1.79
N VAL A 108 6.19 -6.81 1.52
CA VAL A 108 6.98 -6.78 0.27
C VAL A 108 6.11 -7.06 -0.96
N ILE A 109 5.17 -8.01 -0.86
CA ILE A 109 4.21 -8.30 -1.94
C ILE A 109 3.33 -7.07 -2.21
N LEU A 110 2.83 -6.41 -1.17
CA LEU A 110 2.03 -5.18 -1.28
C LEU A 110 2.82 -4.04 -1.94
N ILE A 111 4.07 -3.82 -1.53
CA ILE A 111 4.98 -2.85 -2.16
C ILE A 111 5.14 -3.16 -3.65
N GLY A 112 5.40 -4.42 -3.99
CA GLY A 112 5.51 -4.88 -5.38
C GLY A 112 4.26 -4.57 -6.21
N ALA A 113 3.08 -4.85 -5.64
CA ALA A 113 1.79 -4.57 -6.28
C ALA A 113 1.60 -3.07 -6.55
N TRP A 114 1.91 -2.22 -5.57
CA TRP A 114 1.85 -0.76 -5.71
C TRP A 114 2.80 -0.25 -6.78
N VAL A 115 4.06 -0.68 -6.77
CA VAL A 115 5.07 -0.29 -7.77
C VAL A 115 4.61 -0.69 -9.17
N ALA A 116 4.07 -1.90 -9.34
CA ALA A 116 3.53 -2.37 -10.61
C ALA A 116 2.35 -1.49 -11.08
N ALA A 117 1.40 -1.17 -10.20
CA ALA A 117 0.26 -0.32 -10.53
C ALA A 117 0.68 1.11 -10.92
N MET A 118 1.62 1.72 -10.20
CA MET A 118 2.13 3.05 -10.51
C MET A 118 2.86 3.10 -11.85
N ARG A 119 3.63 2.06 -12.19
CA ARG A 119 4.31 1.96 -13.50
C ARG A 119 3.31 1.89 -14.65
N THR A 120 2.19 1.16 -14.47
CA THR A 120 1.16 1.08 -15.51
C THR A 120 0.43 2.39 -15.74
N ASP A 121 0.17 3.17 -14.68
CA ASP A 121 -0.50 4.47 -14.77
C ASP A 121 0.37 5.52 -15.50
N ARG A 122 1.67 5.58 -15.19
CA ARG A 122 2.62 6.46 -15.90
C ARG A 122 2.71 6.15 -17.39
N ARG A 123 2.76 4.85 -17.75
CA ARG A 123 2.78 4.41 -19.17
C ARG A 123 1.49 4.78 -19.91
N GLY A 124 0.33 4.69 -19.25
CA GLY A 124 -0.96 5.12 -19.79
C GLY A 124 -1.01 6.61 -20.12
N ARG A 125 -0.59 7.46 -19.16
CA ARG A 125 -0.50 8.91 -19.35
C ARG A 125 0.43 9.29 -20.51
N GLY A 126 1.63 8.71 -20.59
CA GLY A 126 2.58 9.00 -21.66
C GLY A 126 2.07 8.63 -23.06
N ARG A 127 1.33 7.53 -23.19
CA ARG A 127 0.66 7.14 -24.45
C ARG A 127 -0.45 8.12 -24.82
N GLY A 128 -1.24 8.61 -23.86
CA GLY A 128 -2.29 9.60 -24.07
C GLY A 128 -1.75 10.90 -24.66
N VAL A 129 -0.71 11.47 -24.04
CA VAL A 129 -0.04 12.68 -24.52
C VAL A 129 0.50 12.50 -25.94
N ARG A 130 1.20 11.39 -26.22
CA ARG A 130 1.70 11.09 -27.57
C ARG A 130 0.59 11.02 -28.62
N ARG A 131 -0.55 10.37 -28.29
CA ARG A 131 -1.71 10.29 -29.19
C ARG A 131 -2.34 11.65 -29.45
N GLN A 132 -2.44 12.51 -28.43
CA GLN A 132 -2.97 13.86 -28.57
C GLN A 132 -2.06 14.73 -29.45
N LEU A 133 -0.75 14.71 -29.20
CA LEU A 133 0.24 15.41 -30.04
C LEU A 133 0.19 14.94 -31.49
N ALA A 134 0.08 13.62 -31.73
CA ALA A 134 -0.06 13.08 -33.08
C ALA A 134 -1.35 13.55 -33.78
N ARG A 135 -2.48 13.63 -33.05
CA ARG A 135 -3.74 14.19 -33.58
C ARG A 135 -3.61 15.66 -33.95
N ILE A 136 -3.01 16.47 -33.07
CA ILE A 136 -2.77 17.91 -33.32
C ILE A 136 -1.88 18.09 -34.55
N ARG A 137 -0.78 17.33 -34.64
CA ARG A 137 0.14 17.37 -35.78
C ARG A 137 -0.55 16.98 -37.10
N ARG A 138 -1.37 15.93 -37.11
CA ARG A 138 -2.15 15.54 -38.31
C ARG A 138 -3.14 16.62 -38.72
N LYS A 139 -3.84 17.24 -37.77
CA LYS A 139 -4.80 18.33 -38.04
C LYS A 139 -4.09 19.54 -38.65
N LYS A 140 -2.92 19.91 -38.11
CA LYS A 140 -2.07 20.98 -38.64
C LYS A 140 -1.57 20.68 -40.06
N MET A 141 -1.12 19.45 -40.35
CA MET A 141 -0.69 19.08 -41.71
C MET A 141 -1.83 19.08 -42.74
N ARG A 142 -3.07 18.78 -42.34
CA ARG A 142 -4.23 18.88 -43.23
C ARG A 142 -4.60 20.33 -43.54
N ALA A 143 -4.51 21.23 -42.56
CA ALA A 143 -4.80 22.64 -42.75
C ALA A 143 -3.78 23.39 -43.64
N VAL A 144 -2.54 22.89 -43.73
CA VAL A 144 -1.50 23.46 -44.61
C VAL A 144 -1.62 22.97 -46.06
N ARG A 145 -2.38 21.90 -46.30
CA ARG A 145 -2.57 21.29 -47.64
C ARG A 145 -3.91 21.65 -48.30
N ALA A 146 -4.72 22.47 -47.63
CA ALA A 146 -5.97 23.02 -48.13
C ALA A 146 -5.74 24.51 -48.41
#